data_AF-A0A1G8JEI2-F1
#
_entry.id   AF-A0A1G8JEI2-F1
#
_cell.length_a   1.000
_cell.length_b   1.000
_cell.length_c   1.000
_cell.angle_alpha   90.00
_cell.angle_beta   90.00
_cell.angle_gamma   90.00
#
_symmetry.space_group_name_H-M   'P 1'
#
loop_
_entity.id
_entity.type
_entity.pdbx_description
1 polymer ?
#
loop_
_entity_poly.entity_id
_entity_poly.type
_entity_poly.pdbx_seq_one_letter_code
_entity_poly.pdbx_strand_id
1 'polypeptide(L)'
;MDYIIFVAGATCFGIGFVVLLLFLYLKKSLLFPFIFMGLGIVLCFVGLMTAQPLTGDSVTLSYLQKNEWIHAGSILNYEKD
;
A
#
# COMPACT_ATOMS: atom_id res chain seq x y z
N MET A 1 -15.74 -2.22 -1.61
CA MET A 1 -15.75 -2.79 -2.97
C MET A 1 -14.40 -2.54 -3.66
N ASP A 2 -13.55 -1.70 -3.06
CA ASP A 2 -12.25 -1.25 -3.58
C ASP A 2 -11.07 -2.16 -3.20
N TYR A 3 -11.13 -2.80 -2.02
CA TYR A 3 -10.09 -3.73 -1.55
C TYR A 3 -9.89 -4.95 -2.45
N ILE A 4 -10.92 -5.37 -3.19
CA ILE A 4 -10.85 -6.52 -4.09
C ILE A 4 -9.88 -6.24 -5.24
N ILE A 5 -9.84 -5.00 -5.74
CA ILE A 5 -8.97 -4.60 -6.86
C ILE A 5 -7.51 -4.60 -6.40
N PHE A 6 -7.24 -4.12 -5.19
CA PHE A 6 -5.91 -4.20 -4.57
C PHE A 6 -5.47 -5.65 -4.34
N VAL A 7 -6.32 -6.49 -3.74
CA VAL A 7 -6.02 -7.91 -3.48
C VAL A 7 -5.82 -8.69 -4.78
N ALA A 8 -6.64 -8.44 -5.80
CA ALA A 8 -6.47 -9.03 -7.13
C ALA A 8 -5.15 -8.60 -7.80
N GLY A 9 -4.79 -7.31 -7.68
CA GLY A 9 -3.50 -6.80 -8.14
C GLY A 9 -2.32 -7.45 -7.41
N ALA A 10 -2.38 -7.56 -6.09
CA ALA A 10 -1.34 -8.17 -5.25
C ALA A 10 -1.16 -9.66 -5.52
N THR A 11 -2.26 -10.41 -5.69
CA THR A 11 -2.20 -11.84 -6.04
C THR A 11 -1.68 -12.04 -7.46
N CYS A 12 -2.09 -11.22 -8.43
CA CYS A 12 -1.57 -11.26 -9.79
C CYS A 12 -0.06 -10.95 -9.84
N PHE A 13 0.39 -9.94 -9.09
CA PHE A 13 1.82 -9.62 -8.92
C PHE A 13 2.60 -10.79 -8.29
N GLY A 14 2.08 -11.39 -7.23
CA GLY A 14 2.70 -12.54 -6.57
C GLY A 14 2.84 -13.74 -7.50
N ILE A 15 1.79 -14.08 -8.25
CA ILE A 15 1.82 -15.16 -9.25
C ILE A 15 2.82 -14.83 -10.36
N GLY A 16 2.82 -13.60 -10.89
CA GLY A 16 3.78 -13.16 -11.91
C GLY A 16 5.23 -13.28 -11.43
N PHE A 17 5.50 -12.95 -10.17
CA PHE A 17 6.82 -13.09 -9.54
C PHE A 17 7.25 -14.56 -9.40
N VAL A 18 6.34 -15.44 -8.99
CA VAL A 18 6.61 -16.89 -8.89
C VAL A 18 6.87 -17.49 -10.28
N VAL A 19 6.11 -17.09 -11.30
CA VAL A 19 6.32 -17.51 -12.69
C VAL A 19 7.65 -17.00 -13.23
N LEU A 20 8.07 -15.79 -12.85
CA LEU A 20 9.39 -15.25 -13.19
C LEU A 20 10.51 -16.08 -12.58
N LEU A 21 10.39 -16.45 -11.30
CA LEU A 21 11.34 -17.37 -10.63
C LEU A 21 11.40 -18.74 -11.31
N LEU A 22 10.25 -19.27 -11.73
CA LEU A 22 10.17 -20.52 -12.47
C LEU A 22 10.90 -20.43 -13.82
N PHE A 23 10.68 -19.37 -14.61
CA PHE A 23 11.37 -19.20 -15.89
C PHE A 23 12.87 -18.92 -15.75
N LEU A 24 13.26 -18.21 -14.68
CA LEU A 24 14.66 -18.03 -14.31
C LEU A 24 15.31 -19.40 -14.02
N TYR A 25 14.63 -20.26 -13.27
CA TYR A 25 15.08 -21.62 -12.99
C TYR A 25 15.19 -22.46 -14.28
N LEU A 26 14.22 -22.32 -15.19
CA LEU A 26 14.20 -23.00 -16.50
C LEU A 26 15.15 -22.40 -17.55
N LYS A 27 15.98 -21.39 -17.20
CA LYS A 27 16.89 -20.67 -18.12
C LYS A 27 16.22 -20.23 -19.43
N LYS A 28 14.93 -19.91 -19.38
CA LYS A 28 14.16 -19.49 -20.56
C LYS A 28 14.09 -17.96 -20.61
N SER A 29 13.79 -17.40 -21.78
CA SER A 29 13.75 -15.96 -21.99
C SER A 29 12.88 -15.25 -20.93
N LEU A 30 13.51 -14.35 -20.17
CA LEU A 30 12.88 -13.61 -19.06
C LEU A 30 12.07 -12.39 -19.50
N LEU A 31 12.06 -12.06 -20.80
CA LEU A 31 11.34 -10.89 -21.30
C LEU A 31 9.84 -10.95 -21.03
N PHE A 32 9.23 -12.12 -21.25
CA PHE A 32 7.78 -12.31 -21.07
C PHE A 32 7.34 -12.14 -19.61
N PRO A 33 7.96 -12.82 -18.61
CA PRO A 33 7.59 -12.61 -17.22
C PRO A 33 7.93 -11.20 -16.71
N PHE A 34 8.95 -10.53 -17.26
CA PHE A 34 9.29 -9.16 -16.89
C PHE A 34 8.21 -8.15 -17.30
N ILE A 35 7.64 -8.29 -18.51
CA ILE A 35 6.51 -7.47 -18.96
C ILE A 35 5.27 -7.73 -18.09
N PHE A 36 5.00 -9.00 -17.77
CA PHE A 36 3.87 -9.39 -16.93
C PHE A 36 3.99 -8.84 -15.50
N MET A 37 5.20 -8.84 -14.94
CA MET A 37 5.50 -8.24 -13.64
C MET A 37 5.28 -6.72 -13.66
N GLY A 38 5.71 -6.02 -14.71
CA GLY A 38 5.47 -4.58 -14.88
C GLY A 38 3.98 -4.24 -14.89
N LEU A 39 3.18 -5.01 -15.64
CA LEU A 39 1.72 -4.89 -15.65
C LEU A 39 1.10 -5.11 -14.26
N GLY A 40 1.55 -6.11 -13.52
CA GLY A 40 1.10 -6.38 -12.15
C GLY A 40 1.36 -5.22 -11.19
N ILE A 41 2.53 -4.57 -11.30
CA ILE A 41 2.87 -3.39 -10.48
C ILE A 41 1.93 -2.22 -10.78
N VAL A 42 1.65 -1.96 -12.06
CA VAL A 42 0.73 -0.88 -12.47
C VAL A 42 -0.68 -1.14 -11.94
N LEU A 43 -1.19 -2.37 -12.06
CA LEU A 43 -2.49 -2.74 -11.48
C LEU A 43 -2.51 -2.60 -9.96
N CYS A 44 -1.42 -2.95 -9.28
CA CYS A 44 -1.32 -2.81 -7.83
C CYS A 44 -1.36 -1.32 -7.40
N PHE A 45 -0.67 -0.45 -8.13
CA PHE A 45 -0.71 1.01 -7.91
C PHE A 45 -2.11 1.59 -8.15
N VAL A 46 -2.79 1.18 -9.23
CA VAL A 46 -4.17 1.60 -9.50
C VAL A 46 -5.11 1.11 -8.39
N GLY A 47 -4.97 -0.16 -7.98
CA GLY A 47 -5.73 -0.72 -6.87
C GLY A 47 -5.48 -0.02 -5.53
N LEU A 48 -4.26 0.46 -5.29
CA LEU A 48 -3.92 1.25 -4.10
C LEU A 48 -4.58 2.63 -4.13
N MET A 49 -4.59 3.28 -5.30
CA MET A 49 -5.24 4.58 -5.50
C MET A 49 -6.76 4.49 -5.37
N THR A 50 -7.37 3.39 -5.83
CA THR A 50 -8.82 3.18 -5.69
C THR A 50 -9.22 2.68 -4.30
N ALA A 51 -8.36 1.91 -3.62
CA ALA A 51 -8.54 1.46 -2.24
C ALA A 51 -8.37 2.57 -1.18
N GLN A 52 -8.40 3.85 -1.58
CA GLN A 52 -8.55 5.01 -0.71
C GLN A 52 -9.98 5.17 -0.13
N PRO A 53 -10.56 4.15 0.54
CA PRO A 53 -11.30 4.44 1.78
C PRO A 53 -10.44 4.44 3.07
N LEU A 54 -9.14 4.13 3.02
CA LEU A 54 -8.26 4.30 4.21
C LEU A 54 -8.03 5.76 4.63
N THR A 55 -8.38 6.72 3.78
CA THR A 55 -8.39 8.15 4.13
C THR A 55 -9.48 8.49 5.13
N GLY A 56 -10.53 7.68 5.27
CA GLY A 56 -11.52 7.86 6.34
C GLY A 56 -10.88 7.70 7.73
N ASP A 57 -10.16 6.59 7.94
CA ASP A 57 -9.59 6.25 9.25
C ASP A 57 -8.23 6.91 9.53
N SER A 58 -7.40 7.14 8.50
CA SER A 58 -6.13 7.85 8.66
C SER A 58 -6.31 9.35 8.90
N VAL A 59 -7.38 9.95 8.37
CA VAL A 59 -7.77 11.33 8.70
C VAL A 59 -8.25 11.40 10.15
N THR A 60 -9.05 10.44 10.62
CA THR A 60 -9.46 10.38 12.04
C THR A 60 -8.27 10.13 12.97
N LEU A 61 -7.34 9.23 12.65
CA LEU A 61 -6.13 9.01 13.44
C LEU A 61 -5.18 10.21 13.43
N SER A 62 -5.06 10.93 12.32
CA SER A 62 -4.25 12.15 12.27
C SER A 62 -4.88 13.31 13.03
N TYR A 63 -6.22 13.40 13.09
CA TYR A 63 -6.91 14.31 14.00
C TYR A 63 -6.77 13.91 15.48
N LEU A 64 -6.84 12.62 15.82
CA LEU A 64 -6.63 12.14 17.20
C LEU A 64 -5.19 12.39 17.66
N GLN A 65 -4.20 12.06 16.82
CA GLN A 65 -2.80 12.34 17.11
C GLN A 65 -2.58 13.85 17.30
N LYS A 66 -3.13 14.70 16.42
CA LYS A 66 -3.04 16.17 16.55
C LYS A 66 -3.68 16.70 17.83
N ASN A 67 -4.83 16.16 18.24
CA ASN A 67 -5.50 16.57 19.48
C ASN A 67 -4.72 16.14 20.74
N GLU A 68 -4.01 15.02 20.69
CA GLU A 68 -3.14 14.57 21.78
C GLU A 68 -1.95 15.53 22.01
N TRP A 69 -1.31 16.01 20.94
CA TRP A 69 -0.25 17.03 21.04
C TRP A 69 -0.76 18.38 21.56
N ILE A 70 -2.00 18.76 21.22
CA ILE A 70 -2.62 20.00 21.72
C ILE A 70 -2.90 19.89 23.22
N HIS A 71 -3.39 18.74 23.69
CA HIS A 71 -3.58 18.49 25.13
C HIS A 71 -2.26 18.47 25.88
N ALA A 72 -1.23 17.78 25.38
CA ALA A 72 0.10 17.77 26.00
C ALA A 72 0.74 19.17 26.07
N GLY A 73 0.59 19.99 25.01
CA GLY A 73 1.08 21.37 24.99
C GLY A 73 0.33 22.32 25.94
N SER A 74 -0.95 22.07 26.20
CA SER A 74 -1.73 22.82 27.20
C SER A 74 -1.28 22.50 28.62
N ILE A 75 -1.03 21.22 28.95
CA ILE A 75 -0.56 20.80 30.28
C ILE A 75 0.83 21.38 30.57
N LEU A 76 1.72 21.43 29.58
CA LEU A 76 3.04 22.06 29.72
C LEU A 76 2.99 23.59 29.86
N ASN A 77 1.90 24.25 29.45
CA ASN A 77 1.70 25.67 29.72
C ASN A 77 1.20 25.92 31.15
N TYR A 78 0.31 25.07 31.66
CA TYR A 78 -0.19 25.19 33.05
C TYR A 78 0.84 24.86 34.12
N GLU A 79 1.87 24.08 33.82
CA GLU A 79 2.95 23.78 34.79
C GLU A 79 4.05 24.85 34.82
N LYS A 80 3.95 25.88 33.98
CA LYS A 80 4.94 26.96 33.88
C LYS A 80 4.54 28.28 34.55
N ASP A 81 3.34 28.32 35.14
CA ASP A 81 2.79 29.41 35.95
C ASP A 81 2.77 29.03 37.45
#